data_AF-A0A524Q0M7-F1
#
_entry.id   AF-A0A524Q0M7-F1
#
_cell.length_a   1.000
_cell.length_b   1.000
_cell.length_c   1.000
_cell.angle_alpha   90.00
_cell.angle_beta   90.00
_cell.angle_gamma   90.00
#
_symmetry.space_group_name_H-M   'P 1'
#
loop_
_entity.id
_entity.type
_entity.pdbx_description
1 polymer ?
#
loop_
_entity_poly.entity_id
_entity_poly.type
_entity_poly.pdbx_seq_one_letter_code
_entity_poly.pdbx_strand_id
1 'polypeptide(L)' 'MIKIDKNIPMPPKERTGRPSKFPFPDLELGDSFLLEFRERTLKYYWERKLARKFELRKTPEGLRVWRVK' A
#
# COMPACT_ATOMS: atom_id res chain seq x y z
N MET A 1 -29.14 25.73 13.05
CA MET A 1 -28.35 25.84 14.30
C MET A 1 -27.74 24.47 14.56
N ILE A 2 -26.40 24.37 14.62
CA ILE A 2 -25.70 23.08 14.82
C ILE A 2 -25.39 22.93 16.31
N LYS A 3 -25.76 21.79 16.91
CA LYS A 3 -25.51 21.48 18.32
C LYS A 3 -24.25 20.62 18.41
N ILE A 4 -23.32 20.98 19.30
CA ILE A 4 -22.09 20.22 19.54
C ILE A 4 -22.25 19.51 20.89
N ASP A 5 -22.33 18.18 20.85
CA ASP A 5 -22.39 17.35 22.04
C ASP A 5 -20.98 16.96 22.50
N LYS A 6 -20.74 17.02 23.82
CA LYS A 6 -19.47 16.64 24.46
C LYS A 6 -19.67 15.37 25.28
N ASN A 7 -18.62 14.57 25.43
CA ASN A 7 -18.58 13.33 26.23
C ASN A 7 -19.40 12.15 25.69
N ILE A 8 -19.67 12.09 24.37
CA ILE A 8 -20.18 10.86 23.75
C ILE A 8 -18.98 9.90 23.57
N PRO A 9 -19.04 8.67 24.10
CA PRO A 9 -17.96 7.70 23.92
C PRO A 9 -17.77 7.37 22.44
N MET A 10 -16.51 7.32 22.01
CA MET A 10 -16.17 6.95 20.64
C MET A 10 -16.63 5.50 20.38
N PRO A 11 -17.37 5.21 19.29
CA PRO A 11 -17.68 3.83 18.94
C PRO A 11 -16.39 3.04 18.71
N PRO A 12 -16.38 1.72 18.97
CA PRO A 12 -15.21 0.89 18.71
C PRO A 12 -14.82 1.00 17.23
N LYS A 13 -13.52 1.11 16.96
CA LYS A 13 -13.02 1.17 15.58
C LYS A 13 -13.29 -0.16 14.89
N GLU A 14 -14.30 -0.18 14.03
CA GLU A 14 -14.46 -1.26 13.06
C GLU A 14 -13.26 -1.24 12.10
N ARG A 15 -12.68 -2.41 11.80
CA ARG A 15 -11.65 -2.55 10.76
C ARG A 15 -12.31 -2.34 9.40
N THR A 16 -12.56 -1.10 9.02
CA THR A 16 -13.19 -0.71 7.74
C THR A 16 -12.18 -0.56 6.59
N GLY A 17 -11.04 -1.23 6.68
CA GLY A 17 -10.01 -1.17 5.64
C GLY A 17 -10.36 -2.10 4.49
N ARG A 18 -10.58 -1.54 3.29
CA ARG A 18 -10.50 -2.35 2.06
C ARG A 18 -9.11 -3.00 2.00
N PRO A 19 -9.00 -4.27 1.59
CA PRO A 19 -7.71 -4.90 1.35
C PRO A 19 -6.88 -4.05 0.39
N SER A 20 -5.57 -4.07 0.56
CA SER A 20 -4.71 -3.26 -0.29
C SER A 20 -4.87 -3.67 -1.74
N LYS A 21 -5.03 -2.69 -2.63
CA LYS A 21 -5.05 -2.91 -4.10
C LYS A 21 -3.75 -3.55 -4.61
N PHE A 22 -2.65 -3.43 -3.86
CA PHE A 22 -1.32 -3.84 -4.32
C PHE A 22 -0.75 -4.93 -3.40
N PRO A 23 -0.18 -6.01 -3.97
CA PRO A 23 0.24 -7.19 -3.22
C PRO A 23 1.59 -7.03 -2.49
N PHE A 24 2.02 -5.81 -2.17
CA PHE A 24 3.31 -5.57 -1.48
C PHE A 24 3.48 -6.37 -0.17
N PRO A 25 2.45 -6.56 0.68
CA PRO A 25 2.57 -7.37 1.89
C PRO A 25 2.82 -8.85 1.60
N ASP A 26 2.29 -9.35 0.49
CA ASP A 26 2.22 -10.77 0.14
C ASP A 26 3.44 -11.23 -0.68
N LEU A 27 4.27 -10.30 -1.18
CA LEU A 27 5.48 -10.64 -1.93
C LEU A 27 6.58 -11.22 -1.03
N GLU A 28 7.10 -12.38 -1.43
CA GLU A 28 8.29 -13.00 -0.88
C GLU A 28 9.57 -12.52 -1.59
N LEU A 29 10.73 -12.79 -1.00
CA LEU A 29 12.01 -12.35 -1.57
C LEU A 29 12.23 -12.99 -2.95
N GLY A 30 12.45 -12.17 -3.98
CA GLY A 30 12.57 -12.63 -5.37
C GLY A 30 11.27 -12.52 -6.17
N ASP A 31 10.12 -12.41 -5.51
CA ASP A 31 8.84 -12.23 -6.20
C ASP A 31 8.77 -10.88 -6.91
N SER A 32 7.93 -10.84 -7.95
CA SER A 32 7.63 -9.62 -8.66
C SER A 32 6.18 -9.55 -9.13
N PHE A 33 5.67 -8.34 -9.31
CA PHE A 33 4.39 -8.10 -9.94
C PHE A 33 4.49 -6.96 -10.96
N LEU A 34 3.54 -6.91 -11.89
CA LEU A 34 3.46 -5.90 -12.94
C LEU A 34 2.34 -4.91 -12.65
N LEU A 35 2.65 -3.63 -12.83
CA LEU A 35 1.66 -2.56 -12.90
C LEU A 35 1.56 -2.08 -14.34
N GLU A 36 0.38 -2.16 -14.94
CA GLU A 36 0.13 -1.69 -16.31
C GLU A 36 0.27 -0.16 -16.45
N PHE A 37 0.22 0.56 -15.33
CA PHE A 37 0.39 2.01 -15.27
C PHE A 37 1.61 2.40 -14.44
N ARG A 38 2.12 3.61 -14.69
CA ARG A 38 3.32 4.12 -14.00
C ARG A 38 2.94 4.82 -12.71
N GLU A 39 3.24 4.22 -11.57
CA GLU A 39 3.11 4.88 -10.26
C GLU A 39 4.34 4.63 -9.37
N ARG A 40 5.24 5.62 -9.32
CA ARG A 40 6.52 5.53 -8.58
C ARG A 40 6.37 5.76 -7.06
N THR A 41 5.31 6.45 -6.64
CA THR A 41 5.04 6.82 -5.24
C THR A 41 4.73 5.60 -4.37
N LEU A 42 4.15 4.55 -4.97
CA LEU A 42 3.80 3.31 -4.27
C LEU A 42 5.02 2.66 -3.61
N LYS A 43 6.16 2.61 -4.30
CA LYS A 43 7.41 2.04 -3.77
C LYS A 43 7.71 2.59 -2.39
N TYR A 44 7.89 3.91 -2.29
CA TYR A 44 8.37 4.55 -1.07
C TYR A 44 7.38 4.43 0.08
N TYR A 45 6.08 4.46 -0.21
CA TYR A 45 5.05 4.20 0.79
C TYR A 45 5.17 2.79 1.37
N TRP A 46 5.30 1.77 0.52
CA TRP A 46 5.36 0.38 0.96
C TRP A 46 6.69 0.00 1.58
N GLU A 47 7.81 0.58 1.13
CA GLU A 47 9.11 0.39 1.77
C GLU A 47 9.09 0.88 3.22
N ARG A 48 8.48 2.05 3.48
CA ARG A 48 8.32 2.60 4.83
C ARG A 48 7.33 1.82 5.67
N LYS A 49 6.19 1.44 5.10
CA LYS A 49 5.10 0.76 5.81
C LYS A 49 5.48 -0.65 6.24
N LEU A 50 6.21 -1.37 5.40
CA LEU A 50 6.57 -2.78 5.66
C LEU A 50 8.00 -2.95 6.17
N ALA A 51 8.83 -1.89 6.18
CA ALA A 51 10.28 -1.97 6.45
C ALA A 51 11.00 -2.94 5.50
N ARG A 52 10.62 -2.87 4.22
CA ARG A 52 10.96 -3.78 3.13
C ARG A 52 11.61 -2.98 1.99
N LYS A 53 12.46 -3.57 1.16
CA LYS A 53 13.00 -2.97 -0.08
C LYS A 53 12.37 -3.55 -1.33
N PHE A 54 12.13 -2.67 -2.30
CA PHE A 54 11.63 -3.03 -3.61
C PHE A 54 12.46 -2.36 -4.71
N GLU A 55 12.58 -3.02 -5.86
CA GLU A 55 13.23 -2.48 -7.06
C GLU A 55 12.20 -2.29 -8.17
N LEU A 56 12.32 -1.25 -8.99
CA LEU A 56 11.36 -0.97 -10.05
C LEU A 56 12.04 -0.80 -11.40
N ARG A 57 11.53 -1.49 -12.41
CA ARG A 57 12.02 -1.39 -13.78
C ARG A 57 10.86 -1.17 -14.73
N LYS A 58 11.05 -0.21 -15.65
CA LYS A 58 10.11 0.01 -16.75
C LYS A 58 10.26 -1.13 -17.75
N THR A 59 9.15 -1.73 -18.12
CA THR A 59 9.01 -2.71 -19.20
C THR A 59 8.07 -2.16 -20.27
N PRO A 60 8.03 -2.72 -21.48
CA PRO A 60 7.03 -2.34 -22.49
C PRO A 60 5.59 -2.51 -21.98
N GLU A 61 5.36 -3.51 -21.13
CA GLU A 61 4.07 -3.86 -20.52
C GLU A 61 3.68 -2.98 -19.33
N GLY A 62 4.62 -2.19 -18.78
CA GLY A 62 4.36 -1.35 -17.61
C GLY A 62 5.54 -1.15 -16.66
N LEU A 63 5.26 -1.21 -15.36
CA LEU A 63 6.23 -1.04 -14.28
C LEU A 63 6.29 -2.34 -13.47
N ARG A 64 7.39 -3.08 -13.60
CA ARG A 64 7.62 -4.29 -12.82
C ARG A 64 8.27 -3.90 -11.49
N VAL A 65 7.78 -4.49 -10.40
CA VAL A 65 8.25 -4.26 -9.03
C VAL A 65 8.73 -5.58 -8.47
N TRP A 66 9.95 -5.62 -7.96
CA TRP A 66 10.55 -6.79 -7.31
C TRP A 66 10.69 -6.57 -5.82
N ARG A 67 10.50 -7.63 -5.03
CA ARG A 67 10.90 -7.70 -3.63
C ARG A 67 12.38 -8.11 -3.55
N VAL A 68 13.24 -7.21 -3.10
CA VAL A 68 14.71 -7.43 -3.15
C VAL A 68 15.39 -7.57 -1.80
N LYS A 69 14.79 -7.08 -0.71
CA LYS A 69 15.34 -7.23 0.65
C LYS A 69 14.31 -7.01 1.73
#